data_AF-A0A2E7RJA8-F1
#
_entry.id   AF-A0A2E7RJA8-F1
#
_cell.length_a   1.000
_cell.length_b   1.000
_cell.length_c   1.000
_cell.angle_alpha   90.00
_cell.angle_beta   90.00
_cell.angle_gamma   90.00
#
_symmetry.space_group_name_H-M   'P 1'
#
loop_
_entity.id
_entity.type
_entity.pdbx_description
1 polymer ?
#
loop_
_entity_poly.entity_id
_entity_poly.type
_entity_poly.pdbx_seq_one_letter_code
_entity_poly.pdbx_strand_id
1 'polypeptide(L)' 'MKIQMLVSLFCPFFVGCGTPDLSVEVGSPFPEFNLKSHKGDFVSNADLLGSKCLVWFFPKASTPG' A
#
# COMPACT_ATOMS: atom_id res chain seq x y z
N MET A 1 -31.10 19.01 -23.82
CA MET A 1 -31.14 19.03 -22.35
C MET A 1 -29.73 18.68 -21.88
N LYS A 2 -28.99 19.67 -21.37
CA LYS A 2 -27.53 19.69 -21.30
C LYS A 2 -27.15 19.83 -19.82
N ILE A 3 -26.78 18.72 -19.18
CA ILE A 3 -26.37 18.71 -17.77
C ILE A 3 -24.85 18.60 -17.75
N GLN A 4 -24.21 19.77 -17.80
CA GLN A 4 -22.84 19.98 -17.34
C GLN A 4 -22.84 19.74 -15.83
N MET A 5 -22.49 18.54 -15.41
CA MET A 5 -22.12 18.27 -14.03
C MET A 5 -20.68 18.75 -13.83
N LEU A 6 -20.59 20.06 -13.58
CA LEU A 6 -19.46 20.74 -12.97
C LEU A 6 -19.29 20.20 -11.54
N VAL A 7 -18.51 19.14 -11.38
CA VAL A 7 -17.95 18.73 -10.07
C VAL A 7 -16.43 18.79 -10.19
N SER A 8 -15.95 19.99 -10.49
CA SER A 8 -14.59 20.42 -10.25
C SER A 8 -14.68 21.49 -9.18
N LEU A 9 -14.36 21.11 -7.94
CA LEU A 9 -13.92 21.96 -6.81
C LEU A 9 -14.21 21.20 -5.52
N PHE A 10 -13.43 20.16 -5.21
CA PHE A 10 -13.09 19.71 -3.85
C PHE A 10 -12.10 18.55 -3.99
N CYS A 11 -10.96 18.83 -4.62
CA CYS A 11 -9.76 18.03 -4.41
C CYS A 11 -9.01 18.76 -3.30
N PRO A 12 -9.07 18.31 -2.02
CA PRO A 12 -8.08 18.78 -1.09
C PRO A 12 -6.76 18.16 -1.56
N PHE A 13 -5.96 18.99 -2.21
CA PHE A 13 -4.51 18.86 -2.19
C PHE A 13 -4.08 18.91 -0.71
N PHE A 14 -4.14 17.76 -0.06
CA PHE A 14 -3.21 17.42 1.00
C PHE A 14 -2.50 16.15 0.55
N VAL A 15 -1.64 16.31 -0.46
CA VAL A 15 -0.39 15.56 -0.47
C VAL A 15 0.41 16.10 0.71
N GLY A 16 0.04 15.67 1.91
CA GLY A 16 0.98 15.64 3.00
C GLY A 16 2.02 14.62 2.60
N CYS A 17 3.21 15.07 2.21
CA CYS A 17 4.40 14.26 2.41
C CYS A 17 4.55 14.12 3.93
N GLY A 18 3.75 13.24 4.52
CA GLY A 18 4.02 12.74 5.85
C GLY A 18 5.40 12.11 5.76
N THR A 19 6.30 12.51 6.65
CA THR A 19 7.34 11.57 7.09
C THR A 19 6.62 10.24 7.31
N PRO A 20 7.03 9.13 6.68
CA PRO A 20 6.35 7.86 6.90
C PRO A 20 6.45 7.60 8.40
N ASP A 21 5.34 7.83 9.10
CA ASP A 21 5.23 7.41 10.47
C ASP A 21 5.38 5.90 10.40
N LEU A 22 6.43 5.38 11.02
CA LEU A 22 6.75 3.95 11.00
C LEU A 22 5.66 3.15 11.75
N SER A 23 4.69 3.83 12.35
CA SER A 23 3.55 3.24 13.02
C SER A 23 2.44 2.90 11.99
N VAL A 24 2.14 1.60 11.88
CA VAL A 24 0.97 1.11 11.15
C VAL A 24 -0.18 1.01 12.14
N GLU A 25 -1.17 1.88 11.99
CA GLU A 25 -2.35 1.90 12.88
C GLU A 25 -3.45 0.96 12.38
N VAL A 26 -4.33 0.54 13.29
CA VAL A 26 -5.50 -0.25 12.92
C VAL A 26 -6.43 0.60 12.06
N GLY A 27 -6.80 0.07 10.89
CA GLY A 27 -7.66 0.77 9.91
C GLY A 27 -6.90 1.58 8.88
N SER A 28 -5.57 1.72 9.01
CA SER A 28 -4.75 2.27 7.93
C SER A 28 -4.88 1.40 6.66
N PRO A 29 -4.83 2.02 5.47
CA PRO A 29 -4.87 1.27 4.23
C PRO A 29 -3.68 0.30 4.16
N PHE A 30 -3.91 -0.85 3.53
CA PHE A 30 -2.86 -1.84 3.33
C PHE A 30 -1.74 -1.24 2.45
N PRO A 31 -0.45 -1.34 2.84
CA PRO A 31 0.64 -0.68 2.12
C PRO A 31 0.73 -1.10 0.65
N GLU A 32 1.08 -0.15 -0.22
CA GLU A 32 1.40 -0.46 -1.61
C GLU A 32 2.78 -1.11 -1.72
N PHE A 33 2.84 -2.20 -2.47
CA PHE A 33 4.10 -2.86 -2.83
C PHE A 33 3.97 -3.58 -4.16
N ASN A 34 5.12 -3.80 -4.80
CA ASN A 34 5.27 -4.71 -5.92
C ASN A 34 6.65 -5.37 -5.82
N LEU A 35 6.69 -6.59 -5.30
CA LEU A 35 7.93 -7.29 -4.92
C LEU A 35 7.98 -8.67 -5.53
N LYS A 36 9.21 -9.18 -5.76
CA LYS A 36 9.40 -10.56 -6.18
C LYS A 36 9.15 -11.52 -5.04
N SER A 37 8.38 -12.57 -5.32
CA SER A 37 8.23 -13.73 -4.45
C SER A 37 9.48 -14.63 -4.48
N HIS A 38 9.50 -15.65 -3.63
CA HIS A 38 10.53 -16.70 -3.64
C HIS A 38 10.60 -17.50 -4.95
N LYS A 39 9.57 -17.43 -5.80
CA LYS A 39 9.55 -18.06 -7.13
C LYS A 39 10.00 -17.13 -8.24
N GLY A 40 10.25 -15.85 -7.94
CA GLY A 40 10.64 -14.82 -8.90
C GLY A 40 9.47 -14.05 -9.52
N ASP A 41 8.23 -14.51 -9.33
CA ASP A 41 7.02 -13.80 -9.78
C ASP A 41 6.81 -12.52 -8.98
N PHE A 42 6.31 -11.48 -9.64
CA PHE A 42 5.90 -10.24 -8.98
C PHE A 42 4.56 -10.44 -8.27
N VAL A 43 4.48 -9.92 -7.04
CA VAL A 43 3.28 -9.91 -6.21
C VAL A 43 3.07 -8.48 -5.72
N SER A 44 1.83 -8.03 -5.81
CA SER A 44 1.38 -6.72 -5.34
C SER A 44 0.37 -6.83 -4.20
N ASN A 45 0.04 -5.69 -3.59
CA ASN A 45 -1.00 -5.63 -2.57
C ASN A 45 -2.41 -5.96 -3.12
N ALA A 46 -2.66 -5.67 -4.40
CA ALA A 46 -3.93 -5.91 -5.08
C ALA A 46 -4.20 -7.42 -5.24
N ASP A 47 -3.15 -8.20 -5.48
CA ASP A 47 -3.22 -9.66 -5.60
C ASP A 47 -3.63 -10.34 -4.28
N LEU A 48 -3.51 -9.63 -3.15
CA LEU A 48 -3.81 -10.12 -1.80
C LEU A 48 -5.18 -9.67 -1.27
N LEU A 49 -5.94 -8.88 -2.04
CA LEU A 49 -7.26 -8.39 -1.62
C LEU A 49 -8.24 -9.54 -1.33
N GLY A 50 -9.05 -9.37 -0.28
CA GLY A 50 -10.01 -10.39 0.16
C GLY A 50 -9.40 -11.53 0.98
N SER A 51 -8.07 -11.60 1.11
CA SER A 51 -7.37 -12.60 1.92
C SER A 51 -6.90 -12.00 3.25
N LYS A 52 -6.90 -12.82 4.32
CA LYS A 52 -6.24 -12.44 5.58
C LYS A 52 -4.73 -12.61 5.40
N CYS A 53 -4.00 -11.50 5.45
CA CYS A 53 -2.55 -11.48 5.21
C CYS A 53 -1.79 -10.95 6.43
N LEU A 54 -0.58 -11.46 6.64
CA LEU A 54 0.37 -10.98 7.65
C LEU A 54 1.61 -10.47 6.92
N VAL A 55 1.92 -9.18 7.09
CA VAL A 55 3.18 -8.60 6.61
C VAL A 55 4.16 -8.58 7.77
N TRP A 56 5.32 -9.20 7.57
CA TRP A 56 6.36 -9.33 8.60
C TRP A 56 7.70 -8.82 8.07
N PHE A 57 8.22 -7.75 8.67
CA PHE A 57 9.57 -7.25 8.37
C PHE A 57 10.59 -8.07 9.17
N PHE A 58 11.29 -8.97 8.49
CA PHE A 58 12.36 -9.76 9.11
C PHE A 58 13.73 -9.27 8.61
N PRO A 59 14.68 -8.94 9.50
CA PRO A 59 16.03 -8.57 9.07
C PRO A 59 16.67 -9.74 8.32
N LYS A 60 17.52 -9.43 7.33
CA LYS A 60 18.24 -10.45 6.57
C LYS A 60 18.93 -11.40 7.55
N ALA A 61 18.57 -12.68 7.50
CA ALA A 61 19.28 -13.73 8.21
C ALA A 61 20.68 -13.86 7.60
N SER A 62 21.66 -13.15 8.16
CA SER A 62 23.06 -13.53 8.02
C SER A 62 23.30 -14.68 8.99
N THR A 63 22.80 -15.87 8.67
CA THR A 63 23.10 -17.09 9.40
C THR A 63 24.24 -17.83 8.68
N PRO A 64 25.47 -17.84 9.22
CA PRO A 64 26.47 -18.83 8.84
C PRO A 64 26.03 -20.17 9.44
N GLY A 65 25.81 -21.16 8.58
CA GLY A 65 25.46 -22.53 8.93
C GLY A 65 25.67 -23.42 7.73
#